data_AF-A0A382M002-F1
#
_entry.id   AF-A0A382M002-F1
#
_cell.length_a   1.000
_cell.length_b   1.000
_cell.length_c   1.000
_cell.angle_alpha   90.00
_cell.angle_beta   90.00
_cell.angle_gamma   90.00
#
_symmetry.space_group_name_H-M   'P 1'
#
loop_
_entity.id
_entity.type
_entity.pdbx_description
1 polymer ?
#
loop_
_entity_poly.entity_id
_entity_poly.type
_entity_poly.pdbx_seq_one_letter_code
_entity_poly.pdbx_strand_id
1 'polypeptide(L)'
;SIQPRVGYWTVPAGFMELEETLAEAAIRETWEEAKARVTLGPMLAVVDVTHARQVHIFFRAKLPAAKFEAGHETSEARLFSFAELPWDEIAFPSVRIALEQLLESQTKGDDCVHLARAPRIRIS
;
A
#
# COMPACT_ATOMS: atom_id res chain seq x y z
N SER A 1 -9.53 3.18 -13.77
CA SER A 1 -8.56 4.19 -13.31
C SER A 1 -9.08 4.80 -12.03
N ILE A 2 -8.33 4.64 -10.93
CA ILE A 2 -8.52 5.47 -9.75
C ILE A 2 -7.95 6.84 -10.12
N GLN A 3 -8.70 7.93 -9.96
CA GLN A 3 -8.14 9.26 -10.23
C GLN A 3 -6.99 9.53 -9.24
N PRO A 4 -5.81 9.96 -9.72
CA PRO A 4 -4.70 10.29 -8.84
C PRO A 4 -5.12 11.40 -7.88
N ARG A 5 -5.06 11.13 -6.58
CA ARG A 5 -5.17 12.18 -5.56
C ARG A 5 -3.83 12.87 -5.44
N VAL A 6 -3.60 13.84 -6.32
CA VAL A 6 -2.36 14.63 -6.34
C VAL A 6 -2.18 15.31 -4.97
N GLY A 7 -0.98 15.17 -4.39
CA GLY A 7 -0.64 15.74 -3.08
C GLY A 7 -1.00 14.85 -1.88
N TYR A 8 -1.47 13.62 -2.11
CA TYR A 8 -1.73 12.64 -1.05
C TYR A 8 -0.68 11.52 -1.06
N TRP A 9 -0.47 10.90 0.10
CA TRP A 9 0.45 9.78 0.29
C TRP A 9 -0.24 8.44 0.08
N THR A 10 0.50 7.47 -0.45
CA THR A 10 0.10 6.07 -0.57
C THR A 10 1.30 5.15 -0.38
N VAL A 11 1.04 3.87 -0.13
CA VAL A 11 2.05 2.82 -0.32
C VAL A 11 2.08 2.41 -1.79
N PRO A 12 3.19 1.84 -2.29
CA PRO A 12 3.24 1.41 -3.67
C PRO A 12 2.16 0.37 -4.00
N ALA A 13 1.37 0.64 -5.03
CA ALA A 13 0.26 -0.23 -5.41
C ALA A 13 -0.31 0.13 -6.80
N GLY A 14 -0.47 -0.90 -7.64
CA GLY A 14 -1.17 -0.78 -8.91
C GLY A 14 -1.93 -2.04 -9.26
N PHE A 15 -2.36 -2.12 -10.52
CA PHE A 15 -3.11 -3.28 -11.00
C PHE A 15 -2.17 -4.46 -11.25
N MET A 16 -2.67 -5.65 -10.94
CA MET A 16 -2.04 -6.87 -11.39
C MET A 16 -2.22 -7.02 -12.91
N GLU A 17 -1.13 -7.30 -13.59
CA GLU A 17 -1.08 -7.60 -15.02
C GLU A 17 -1.40 -9.08 -15.30
N LEU A 18 -1.56 -9.41 -16.59
CA LEU A 18 -1.71 -10.81 -16.99
C LEU A 18 -0.38 -11.53 -16.83
N GLU A 19 -0.46 -12.82 -16.48
CA GLU A 19 0.70 -13.73 -16.39
C GLU A 19 1.73 -13.41 -15.30
N GLU A 20 1.46 -12.46 -14.40
CA GLU A 20 2.22 -12.29 -13.16
C GLU A 20 1.51 -12.94 -11.96
N THR A 21 2.23 -13.11 -10.86
CA THR A 21 1.69 -13.46 -9.54
C THR A 21 1.45 -12.20 -8.71
N LEU A 22 0.68 -12.30 -7.62
CA LEU A 22 0.50 -11.18 -6.67
C LEU A 22 1.83 -10.66 -6.12
N ALA A 23 2.80 -11.56 -5.91
CA ALA A 23 4.12 -11.22 -5.41
C ALA A 23 4.93 -10.43 -6.44
N GLU A 24 4.89 -10.84 -7.70
CA GLU A 24 5.55 -10.14 -8.80
C GLU A 24 4.94 -8.76 -9.01
N ALA A 25 3.60 -8.65 -9.00
CA ALA A 25 2.90 -7.37 -9.06
C ALA A 25 3.36 -6.42 -7.94
N ALA A 26 3.36 -6.88 -6.68
CA ALA A 26 3.77 -6.06 -5.54
C ALA A 26 5.24 -5.58 -5.65
N ILE A 27 6.14 -6.44 -6.14
CA ILE A 27 7.55 -6.08 -6.34
C ILE A 27 7.70 -5.09 -7.50
N ARG A 28 7.01 -5.31 -8.63
CA ARG A 28 7.03 -4.44 -9.81
C ARG A 28 6.53 -3.05 -9.46
N GLU A 29 5.35 -2.93 -8.86
CA GLU A 29 4.76 -1.65 -8.44
C GLU A 29 5.67 -0.90 -7.47
N THR A 30 6.27 -1.60 -6.50
CA THR A 30 7.25 -1.01 -5.56
C THR A 30 8.48 -0.45 -6.29
N TRP A 31 8.93 -1.11 -7.35
CA TRP A 31 10.05 -0.63 -8.17
C TRP A 31 9.64 0.51 -9.12
N GLU A 32 8.44 0.47 -9.67
CA GLU A 32 7.94 1.47 -10.60
C GLU A 32 7.73 2.82 -9.91
N GLU A 33 7.06 2.81 -8.75
CA GLU A 33 6.64 3.99 -8.01
C GLU A 33 7.69 4.52 -7.01
N ALA A 34 8.52 3.65 -6.42
CA ALA A 34 9.47 4.05 -5.37
C ALA A 34 10.94 3.69 -5.67
N LYS A 35 11.24 3.09 -6.83
CA LYS A 35 12.60 2.61 -7.20
C LYS A 35 13.28 1.83 -6.06
N ALA A 36 12.48 1.14 -5.27
CA ALA A 36 12.91 0.46 -4.06
C ALA A 36 13.01 -1.03 -4.33
N ARG A 37 14.19 -1.62 -4.07
CA ARG A 37 14.36 -3.07 -4.14
C ARG A 37 14.06 -3.68 -2.78
N VAL A 38 12.97 -4.42 -2.70
CA VAL A 38 12.48 -5.01 -1.44
C VAL A 38 12.57 -6.53 -1.47
N THR A 39 12.68 -7.13 -0.30
CA THR A 39 12.38 -8.54 -0.08
C THR A 39 10.94 -8.64 0.38
N LEU A 40 10.08 -9.25 -0.44
CA LEU A 40 8.67 -9.42 -0.11
C LEU A 40 8.53 -10.37 1.10
N GLY A 41 7.64 -10.00 2.01
CA GLY A 41 7.27 -10.77 3.18
C GLY A 41 5.85 -11.37 3.04
N PRO A 42 5.24 -11.76 4.17
CA PRO A 42 3.89 -12.32 4.15
C PRO A 42 2.85 -11.28 3.70
N MET A 43 1.71 -11.80 3.23
CA MET A 43 0.52 -10.98 3.02
C MET A 43 0.12 -10.29 4.33
N LEU A 44 -0.30 -9.04 4.23
CA LEU A 44 -0.68 -8.19 5.35
C LEU A 44 -2.20 -8.06 5.45
N ALA A 45 -2.85 -7.66 4.35
CA ALA A 45 -4.26 -7.27 4.36
C ALA A 45 -4.93 -7.59 3.02
N VAL A 46 -6.21 -7.92 3.08
CA VAL A 46 -7.10 -7.96 1.91
C VAL A 46 -8.24 -6.98 2.15
N VAL A 47 -8.44 -6.04 1.24
CA VAL A 47 -9.43 -4.98 1.40
C VAL A 47 -10.37 -4.93 0.20
N ASP A 48 -11.64 -5.22 0.43
CA ASP A 48 -12.70 -5.07 -0.57
C ASP A 48 -13.02 -3.59 -0.78
N VAL A 49 -12.78 -3.08 -2.00
CA VAL A 49 -13.13 -1.72 -2.42
C VAL A 49 -14.30 -1.80 -3.40
N THR A 50 -15.43 -2.31 -2.90
CA THR A 50 -16.59 -2.69 -3.73
C THR A 50 -17.13 -1.54 -4.59
N HIS A 51 -17.04 -0.31 -4.10
CA HIS A 51 -17.51 0.88 -4.83
C HIS A 51 -16.62 1.23 -6.04
N ALA A 52 -15.35 0.80 -6.03
CA ALA A 52 -14.42 0.89 -7.15
C ALA A 52 -14.31 -0.42 -7.95
N ARG A 53 -15.05 -1.47 -7.56
CA ARG A 53 -15.01 -2.83 -8.16
C ARG A 53 -13.61 -3.45 -8.12
N GLN A 54 -12.92 -3.28 -6.99
CA GLN A 54 -11.53 -3.72 -6.81
C GLN A 54 -11.37 -4.47 -5.49
N VAL A 55 -10.34 -5.32 -5.43
CA VAL A 55 -9.81 -5.92 -4.20
C VAL A 55 -8.35 -5.48 -4.10
N HIS A 56 -7.98 -4.88 -2.97
CA HIS A 56 -6.61 -4.44 -2.73
C HIS A 56 -5.94 -5.49 -1.83
N ILE A 57 -4.77 -5.98 -2.24
CA ILE A 57 -4.00 -6.97 -1.49
C ILE A 57 -2.67 -6.34 -1.15
N PHE A 58 -2.34 -6.29 0.14
CA PHE A 58 -1.12 -5.67 0.64
C PHE A 58 -0.19 -6.72 1.21
N PHE A 59 1.12 -6.50 1.05
CA PHE A 59 2.17 -7.34 1.60
C PHE A 59 3.06 -6.54 2.53
N ARG A 60 3.61 -7.21 3.54
CA ARG A 60 4.78 -6.66 4.24
C ARG A 60 6.00 -6.82 3.33
N ALA A 61 6.93 -5.90 3.42
CA ALA A 61 8.19 -6.00 2.69
C ALA A 61 9.34 -5.44 3.53
N LYS A 62 10.53 -5.99 3.33
CA LYS A 62 11.76 -5.48 3.94
C LYS A 62 12.54 -4.70 2.89
N LEU A 63 12.90 -3.47 3.21
CA LEU A 63 13.81 -2.66 2.43
C LEU A 63 15.23 -2.84 3.01
N PRO A 64 16.10 -3.68 2.41
CA PRO A 64 17.40 -4.04 3.00
C PRO A 64 18.39 -2.87 3.06
N ALA A 65 18.23 -1.86 2.20
CA ALA A 65 18.99 -0.63 2.23
C ALA A 65 18.04 0.53 1.94
N ALA A 66 18.20 1.66 2.63
CA ALA A 66 17.40 2.87 2.41
C ALA A 66 17.78 3.57 1.09
N LYS A 67 17.62 2.86 -0.02
CA LYS A 67 17.82 3.31 -1.40
C LYS A 67 16.48 3.19 -2.11
N PHE A 68 15.89 4.34 -2.38
CA PHE A 68 14.59 4.51 -3.03
C PHE A 68 14.56 5.92 -3.62
N GLU A 69 13.76 6.11 -4.67
CA GLU A 69 13.60 7.37 -5.39
C GLU A 69 12.17 7.45 -5.92
N ALA A 70 11.63 8.65 -6.10
CA ALA A 70 10.31 8.80 -6.70
C ALA A 70 10.31 8.26 -8.14
N GLY A 71 9.35 7.38 -8.44
CA GLY A 71 9.08 6.85 -9.78
C GLY A 71 8.51 7.90 -10.73
N HIS A 72 8.31 7.51 -11.99
CA HIS A 72 7.84 8.44 -13.03
C HIS A 72 6.47 9.07 -12.70
N GLU A 73 5.59 8.30 -12.05
CA GLU A 73 4.24 8.74 -11.66
C GLU A 73 4.16 9.21 -10.20
N THR A 74 5.29 9.26 -9.49
CA THR A 74 5.38 9.63 -8.08
C THR A 74 6.08 10.97 -7.94
N SER A 75 5.47 11.89 -7.20
CA SER A 75 6.05 13.23 -6.99
C SER A 75 7.14 13.25 -5.91
N GLU A 76 6.95 12.48 -4.84
CA GLU A 76 7.87 12.36 -3.72
C GLU A 76 7.82 10.92 -3.16
N ALA A 77 8.97 10.38 -2.79
CA ALA A 77 9.07 9.12 -2.04
C ALA A 77 9.82 9.38 -0.73
N ARG A 78 9.29 8.87 0.38
CA ARG A 78 9.83 9.11 1.73
C ARG A 78 9.54 7.94 2.66
N LEU A 79 10.46 7.71 3.61
CA LEU A 79 10.23 6.79 4.73
C LEU A 79 9.63 7.56 5.91
N PHE A 80 8.61 6.95 6.52
CA PHE A 80 7.94 7.47 7.72
C PHE A 80 8.02 6.44 8.83
N SER A 81 8.22 6.90 10.07
CA SER A 81 7.81 6.11 11.23
C SER A 81 6.28 6.17 11.38
N PHE A 82 5.68 5.21 12.09
CA PHE A 82 4.22 5.22 12.31
C PHE A 82 3.70 6.49 12.99
N ALA A 83 4.52 7.10 13.85
CA ALA A 83 4.18 8.34 14.54
C ALA A 83 4.20 9.57 13.62
N GLU A 84 4.91 9.49 12.49
CA GLU A 84 5.07 10.58 11.52
C GLU A 84 4.16 10.40 10.29
N LEU A 85 3.42 9.29 10.20
CA LEU A 85 2.52 9.06 9.08
C LEU A 85 1.47 10.16 8.99
N PRO A 86 1.31 10.82 7.82
CA PRO A 86 0.32 11.87 7.64
C PRO A 86 -1.06 11.24 7.37
N TRP A 87 -1.70 10.73 8.42
CA TRP A 87 -2.94 9.92 8.34
C TRP A 87 -4.10 10.59 7.58
N ASP A 88 -4.20 11.91 7.64
CA ASP A 88 -5.25 12.68 6.96
C ASP A 88 -4.92 12.96 5.49
N GLU A 89 -3.67 12.77 5.09
CA GLU A 89 -3.17 12.91 3.72
C GLU A 89 -3.00 11.56 3.02
N ILE A 90 -3.48 10.45 3.61
CA ILE A 90 -3.49 9.15 2.92
C ILE A 90 -4.58 9.14 1.84
N ALA A 91 -4.19 8.83 0.61
CA ALA A 91 -5.05 8.93 -0.57
C ALA A 91 -6.29 8.01 -0.48
N PHE A 92 -6.11 6.78 0.03
CA PHE A 92 -7.12 5.73 -0.07
C PHE A 92 -7.45 5.09 1.29
N PRO A 93 -8.75 4.85 1.60
CA PRO A 93 -9.14 4.14 2.81
C PRO A 93 -8.53 2.75 2.93
N SER A 94 -8.35 2.04 1.82
CA SER A 94 -7.75 0.70 1.82
C SER A 94 -6.30 0.72 2.30
N VAL A 95 -5.54 1.75 1.93
CA VAL A 95 -4.15 1.94 2.41
C VAL A 95 -4.14 2.25 3.90
N ARG A 96 -5.03 3.13 4.36
CA ARG A 96 -5.18 3.43 5.80
C ARG A 96 -5.51 2.16 6.61
N ILE A 97 -6.48 1.37 6.15
CA ILE A 97 -6.86 0.10 6.78
C ILE A 97 -5.66 -0.85 6.86
N ALA A 98 -4.88 -0.99 5.78
CA ALA A 98 -3.71 -1.86 5.76
C ALA A 98 -2.63 -1.39 6.76
N LEU A 99 -2.39 -0.08 6.88
CA LEU A 99 -1.44 0.49 7.85
C LEU A 99 -1.92 0.33 9.30
N GLU A 100 -3.21 0.49 9.57
CA GLU A 100 -3.81 0.23 10.88
C GLU A 100 -3.65 -1.26 11.26
N GLN A 101 -3.90 -2.19 10.34
CA GLN A 101 -3.67 -3.63 10.56
C GLN A 101 -2.18 -3.96 10.79
N LEU A 102 -1.27 -3.27 10.11
CA LEU A 102 0.17 -3.43 10.35
C LEU A 102 0.56 -2.98 11.76
N LEU A 103 -0.01 -1.88 12.26
CA LEU A 103 0.23 -1.40 13.61
C LEU A 103 -0.36 -2.34 14.68
N GLU A 104 -1.57 -2.85 14.44
CA GLU A 104 -2.22 -3.81 15.33
C GLU A 104 -1.45 -5.13 15.42
N SER A 105 -1.01 -5.67 14.29
CA SER A 105 -0.23 -6.91 14.25
C SER A 105 1.11 -6.78 14.99
N GLN A 106 1.79 -5.64 14.87
CA GLN A 106 3.01 -5.36 15.66
C GLN A 106 2.74 -5.30 17.17
N THR A 107 1.57 -4.78 17.57
CA THR A 107 1.20 -4.66 18.98
C THR A 107 0.80 -6.01 19.58
N LYS A 108 0.06 -6.83 18.83
CA LYS A 108 -0.44 -8.14 19.27
C LYS A 108 0.60 -9.27 19.11
N GLY A 109 1.59 -9.07 18.25
CA GLY A 109 2.58 -10.11 17.89
C GLY A 109 1.99 -11.22 17.03
N ASP A 110 0.94 -10.94 16.26
CA ASP A 110 0.25 -11.90 15.39
C ASP A 110 0.32 -11.45 13.93
N ASP A 111 0.55 -12.40 13.03
CA ASP A 111 0.69 -12.21 11.59
C ASP A 111 -0.55 -12.66 10.80
N CYS A 112 -1.71 -12.77 11.48
CA CYS A 112 -2.98 -13.03 10.82
C CYS A 112 -3.32 -12.00 9.74
N VAL A 113 -3.76 -12.50 8.58
CA VAL A 113 -4.31 -11.69 7.50
C VAL A 113 -5.77 -11.39 7.80
N HIS A 114 -6.14 -10.12 7.80
CA HIS A 114 -7.51 -9.69 8.04
C HIS A 114 -8.17 -9.21 6.75
N LEU A 115 -9.35 -9.76 6.44
CA LEU A 115 -10.24 -9.24 5.41
C LEU A 115 -11.01 -8.04 5.96
N ALA A 116 -10.99 -6.93 5.23
CA ALA A 116 -11.73 -5.73 5.56
C ALA A 116 -12.48 -5.17 4.35
N ARG A 117 -13.41 -4.25 4.59
CA ARG A 117 -14.13 -3.54 3.53
C ARG A 117 -13.89 -2.05 3.64
N ALA A 118 -13.38 -1.44 2.58
CA ALA A 118 -13.17 0.00 2.53
C ALA A 118 -14.52 0.75 2.49
N PRO A 119 -14.72 1.78 3.33
CA PRO A 119 -15.91 2.61 3.27
C PRO A 119 -15.96 3.39 1.94
N ARG A 120 -17.17 3.72 1.49
CA ARG A 120 -17.35 4.65 0.37
C ARG A 120 -17.17 6.07 0.89
N ILE A 121 -16.09 6.74 0.49
CA ILE A 121 -15.95 8.18 0.75
C ILE A 121 -16.75 8.95 -0.30
N ARG A 122 -17.68 9.80 0.14
CA ARG A 122 -18.25 10.83 -0.71
C ARG A 122 -17.28 12.01 -0.70
N ILE A 123 -16.66 12.31 -1.83
CA ILE A 123 -15.94 13.57 -2.01
C ILE A 123 -17.04 14.61 -2.24
N SER A 124 -17.19 15.55 -1.28
CA SER A 124 -18.06 16.72 -1.41
C SER A 124 -17.46 17.73 -2.36
#